data_AF-A0A376SCZ8-F1
#
_entry.id   AF-A0A376SCZ8-F1
#
_cell.length_a   1.000
_cell.length_b   1.000
_cell.length_c   1.000
_cell.angle_alpha   90.00
_cell.angle_beta   90.00
_cell.angle_gamma   90.00
#
_symmetry.space_group_name_H-M   'P 1'
#
loop_
_entity.id
_entity.type
_entity.pdbx_description
1 polymer ?
#
loop_
_entity_poly.entity_id
_entity_poly.type
_entity_poly.pdbx_seq_one_letter_code
_entity_poly.pdbx_strand_id
1 'polypeptide(L)'
;MTSGDYAIPVTNGSGAVGKALDIRPPAQPLALVSGARTQFTGDTASLLVENGRGNTLWPQVVSVLQAKNYTITQRDDAGQTLTTDWVQWNRLDEDEQYRGRYQISVKPQG
;
A
#
# COMPACT_ATOMS: atom_id res chain seq x y z
N MET A 1 47.23 35.63 11.39
CA MET A 1 46.46 34.58 10.71
C MET A 1 45.92 33.68 11.80
N THR A 2 44.61 33.69 12.05
CA THR A 2 44.00 32.79 13.05
C THR A 2 42.93 32.02 12.33
N SER A 3 43.16 30.72 12.20
CA SER A 3 42.27 29.77 11.55
C SER A 3 40.90 29.85 12.23
N GLY A 4 39.84 29.93 11.42
CA GLY A 4 38.47 29.90 11.89
C GLY A 4 38.15 28.51 12.44
N ASP A 5 38.18 28.38 13.76
CA ASP A 5 37.66 27.20 14.43
C ASP A 5 36.13 27.31 14.44
N TYR A 6 35.51 26.78 13.38
CA TYR A 6 34.08 26.58 13.30
C TYR A 6 33.69 25.46 14.29
N ALA A 7 33.32 25.85 15.51
CA ALA A 7 32.81 24.93 16.51
C ALA A 7 31.41 24.47 16.11
N ILE A 8 31.28 23.24 15.60
CA ILE A 8 29.99 22.60 15.35
C ILE A 8 29.43 22.18 16.72
N PRO A 9 28.31 22.75 17.20
CA PRO A 9 27.68 22.26 18.41
C PRO A 9 27.19 20.84 18.19
N VAL A 10 27.73 19.89 18.97
CA VAL A 10 27.25 18.51 19.01
C VAL A 10 25.88 18.48 19.69
N THR A 11 24.83 18.70 18.90
CA THR A 11 23.47 18.40 19.35
C THR A 11 23.34 16.88 19.43
N ASN A 12 23.27 16.33 20.64
CA ASN A 12 22.85 14.95 20.85
C ASN A 12 21.36 14.87 20.50
N GLY A 13 21.07 14.75 19.21
CA GLY A 13 19.71 14.53 18.72
C GLY A 13 19.21 13.20 19.27
N SER A 14 18.24 13.26 20.17
CA SER A 14 17.52 12.10 20.71
C SER A 14 16.52 11.53 19.70
N GLY A 15 16.95 11.41 18.44
CA GLY A 15 16.20 10.77 17.36
C GLY A 15 16.54 9.28 17.27
N ALA A 16 15.64 8.49 16.70
CA ALA A 16 15.96 7.12 16.35
C ALA A 16 17.14 7.10 15.36
N VAL A 17 18.17 6.32 15.65
CA VAL A 17 19.37 6.15 14.81
C VAL A 17 19.51 4.70 14.37
N GLY A 18 20.13 4.46 13.22
CA GLY A 18 20.36 3.10 12.69
C GLY A 18 19.09 2.45 12.12
N LYS A 19 18.88 1.16 12.38
CA LYS A 19 17.72 0.38 11.88
C LYS A 19 16.35 0.92 12.33
N ALA A 20 16.31 1.74 13.38
CA ALA A 20 15.08 2.38 13.86
C ALA A 20 14.70 3.63 13.05
N LEU A 21 15.56 4.09 12.15
CA LEU A 21 15.31 5.22 11.25
C LEU A 21 14.83 4.69 9.90
N ASP A 22 13.50 4.65 9.69
CA ASP A 22 12.91 4.30 8.39
C ASP A 22 13.14 5.44 7.38
N ILE A 23 14.31 5.39 6.73
CA ILE A 23 14.73 6.34 5.68
C ILE A 23 14.26 5.95 4.29
N ARG A 24 13.34 4.98 4.16
CA ARG A 24 12.94 4.52 2.84
C ARG A 24 12.21 5.66 2.12
N PRO A 25 12.58 5.94 0.86
CA PRO A 25 11.81 6.88 0.07
C PRO A 25 10.38 6.34 -0.02
N PRO A 26 9.36 7.22 0.04
CA PRO A 26 7.98 6.79 -0.07
C PRO A 26 7.79 6.01 -1.38
N ALA A 27 7.45 4.73 -1.27
CA ALA A 27 7.18 3.89 -2.43
C ALA A 27 5.85 4.34 -3.05
N GLN A 28 5.91 5.17 -4.09
CA GLN A 28 4.72 5.62 -4.80
C GLN A 28 4.13 4.45 -5.59
N PRO A 29 2.85 4.09 -5.36
CA PRO A 29 2.19 3.05 -6.14
C PRO A 29 2.08 3.49 -7.60
N LEU A 30 2.78 2.80 -8.50
CA LEU A 30 2.72 3.04 -9.94
C LEU A 30 1.42 2.43 -10.48
N ALA A 31 0.44 3.27 -10.78
CA ALA A 31 -0.78 2.84 -11.47
C ALA A 31 -0.43 2.50 -12.92
N LEU A 32 -0.19 1.21 -13.21
CA LEU A 32 0.08 0.68 -14.55
C LEU A 32 -1.16 0.59 -15.46
N VAL A 33 -2.32 1.11 -15.02
CA VAL A 33 -3.58 1.00 -15.74
C VAL A 33 -3.95 2.36 -16.33
N SER A 34 -3.88 2.47 -17.66
CA SER A 34 -4.31 3.66 -18.41
C SER A 34 -5.77 4.00 -18.07
N GLY A 35 -6.02 5.20 -17.56
CA GLY A 35 -7.36 5.67 -17.17
C GLY A 35 -7.77 5.38 -15.72
N ALA A 36 -6.99 4.60 -14.97
CA ALA A 36 -7.30 4.35 -13.56
C ALA A 36 -6.68 5.42 -12.66
N ARG A 37 -7.46 5.96 -11.71
CA ARG A 37 -6.99 6.96 -10.73
C ARG A 37 -6.86 6.33 -9.36
N THR A 38 -5.64 6.28 -8.82
CA THR A 38 -5.38 5.84 -7.44
C THR A 38 -5.37 7.03 -6.49
N GLN A 39 -6.13 6.95 -5.39
CA GLN A 39 -6.09 7.89 -4.29
C GLN A 39 -5.78 7.14 -2.99
N PHE A 40 -4.83 7.65 -2.22
CA PHE A 40 -4.47 7.12 -0.90
C PHE A 40 -4.85 8.16 0.15
N THR A 41 -5.76 7.79 1.04
CA THR A 41 -6.21 8.64 2.15
C THR A 41 -6.04 7.86 3.45
N GLY A 42 -4.97 8.16 4.20
CA GLY A 42 -4.59 7.40 5.40
C GLY A 42 -4.34 5.92 5.05
N ASP A 43 -5.08 5.03 5.69
CA ASP A 43 -4.99 3.57 5.48
C ASP A 43 -5.88 3.05 4.34
N THR A 44 -6.58 3.94 3.62
CA THR A 44 -7.50 3.56 2.54
C THR A 44 -6.91 3.89 1.18
N ALA A 45 -6.78 2.87 0.34
CA ALA A 45 -6.46 3.01 -1.09
C ALA A 45 -7.74 2.87 -1.92
N SER A 46 -8.05 3.88 -2.73
CA SER A 46 -9.17 3.85 -3.68
C SER A 46 -8.62 3.87 -5.10
N LEU A 47 -9.02 2.89 -5.92
CA LEU A 47 -8.68 2.81 -7.34
C LEU A 47 -9.96 3.04 -8.15
N LEU A 48 -10.04 4.20 -8.80
CA LEU A 48 -11.04 4.43 -9.83
C LEU A 48 -10.62 3.67 -11.08
N VAL A 49 -11.51 2.85 -11.63
CA VAL A 49 -11.28 2.16 -12.91
C VAL A 49 -12.35 2.61 -13.88
N GLU A 50 -11.95 3.19 -15.00
CA GLU A 50 -12.86 3.57 -16.08
C GLU A 50 -13.35 2.31 -16.79
N ASN A 51 -14.50 1.80 -16.34
CA ASN A 51 -15.06 0.57 -16.88
C ASN A 51 -16.06 0.89 -18.00
N GLY A 52 -15.56 1.00 -19.23
CA GLY A 52 -16.38 1.31 -20.40
C GLY A 52 -17.38 0.21 -20.79
N ARG A 53 -17.36 -0.98 -20.16
CA ARG A 53 -18.22 -2.11 -20.52
C ARG A 53 -18.61 -2.98 -19.31
N GLY A 54 -19.80 -2.72 -18.77
CA GLY A 54 -20.54 -3.69 -17.94
C GLY A 54 -20.11 -3.78 -16.47
N ASN A 55 -21.03 -4.24 -15.64
CA ASN A 55 -20.91 -4.34 -14.18
C ASN A 55 -19.98 -5.51 -13.74
N THR A 56 -18.88 -5.75 -14.47
CA THR A 56 -18.03 -6.95 -14.39
C THR A 56 -16.75 -6.76 -13.58
N LEU A 57 -16.52 -5.58 -13.00
CA LEU A 57 -15.31 -5.28 -12.25
C LEU A 57 -15.17 -6.17 -11.01
N TRP A 58 -16.28 -6.41 -10.30
CA TRP A 58 -16.28 -7.24 -9.10
C TRP A 58 -15.80 -8.69 -9.36
N PRO A 59 -16.37 -9.44 -10.34
CA PRO A 59 -15.84 -10.74 -10.73
C PRO A 59 -14.36 -10.75 -11.09
N GLN A 60 -13.87 -9.69 -11.75
CA GLN A 60 -12.45 -9.58 -12.13
C GLN A 60 -11.55 -9.43 -10.91
N VAL A 61 -11.93 -8.60 -9.93
CA VAL A 61 -11.18 -8.42 -8.67
C VAL A 61 -11.06 -9.75 -7.93
N VAL A 62 -12.17 -10.47 -7.79
CA VAL A 62 -12.18 -11.80 -7.16
C VAL A 62 -11.25 -12.76 -7.91
N SER A 63 -11.34 -12.81 -9.24
CA SER A 63 -10.51 -13.69 -10.06
C SER A 63 -9.02 -13.43 -9.90
N VAL A 64 -8.60 -12.16 -9.81
CA VAL A 64 -7.20 -11.79 -9.57
C VAL A 64 -6.72 -12.26 -8.20
N LEU A 65 -7.54 -12.10 -7.15
CA LEU A 65 -7.20 -12.55 -5.80
C LEU A 65 -7.04 -14.07 -5.73
N GLN A 66 -7.93 -14.80 -6.40
CA GLN A 66 -7.85 -16.26 -6.52
C GLN A 66 -6.62 -16.71 -7.32
N ALA A 67 -6.32 -16.04 -8.44
CA ALA A 67 -5.13 -16.32 -9.26
C ALA A 67 -3.82 -16.06 -8.50
N LYS A 68 -3.83 -15.11 -7.55
CA LYS A 68 -2.72 -14.84 -6.63
C LYS A 68 -2.68 -15.78 -5.41
N ASN A 69 -3.62 -16.73 -5.31
CA ASN A 69 -3.75 -17.66 -4.19
C ASN A 69 -3.89 -16.98 -2.82
N TYR A 70 -4.54 -15.81 -2.78
CA TYR A 70 -4.86 -15.17 -1.50
C TYR A 70 -6.09 -15.80 -0.87
N THR A 71 -5.98 -16.17 0.40
CA THR A 71 -7.11 -16.69 1.18
C THR A 71 -8.13 -15.58 1.41
N ILE A 72 -9.39 -15.85 1.08
CA ILE A 72 -10.52 -14.96 1.34
C ILE A 72 -11.26 -15.49 2.57
N THR A 73 -11.28 -14.72 3.66
CA THR A 73 -11.91 -15.11 4.93
C THR A 73 -13.41 -14.80 4.94
N GLN A 74 -13.81 -13.73 4.26
CA GLN A 74 -15.20 -13.33 4.13
C GLN A 74 -15.45 -12.81 2.72
N ARG A 75 -16.56 -13.21 2.11
CA ARG A 75 -16.95 -12.77 0.77
C ARG A 75 -18.45 -12.51 0.73
N ASP A 76 -18.81 -11.32 0.28
CA ASP A 76 -20.18 -10.92 0.00
C ASP A 76 -20.23 -10.37 -1.43
N ASP A 77 -20.73 -11.21 -2.34
CA ASP A 77 -20.87 -10.85 -3.76
C ASP A 77 -22.03 -9.87 -4.02
N ALA A 78 -23.05 -9.84 -3.15
CA ALA A 78 -24.18 -8.92 -3.29
C ALA A 78 -23.76 -7.49 -2.88
N GLY A 79 -23.01 -7.38 -1.79
CA GLY A 79 -22.40 -6.13 -1.33
C GLY A 79 -21.10 -5.74 -2.06
N GLN A 80 -20.63 -6.58 -2.99
CA GLN A 80 -19.35 -6.42 -3.70
C GLN A 80 -18.18 -6.12 -2.74
N THR A 81 -18.09 -6.87 -1.64
CA THR A 81 -17.07 -6.72 -0.61
C THR A 81 -16.47 -8.07 -0.21
N LEU A 82 -15.18 -8.08 0.09
CA LEU A 82 -14.48 -9.25 0.59
C LEU A 82 -13.39 -8.85 1.57
N THR A 83 -13.02 -9.79 2.42
CA THR A 83 -11.93 -9.66 3.38
C THR A 83 -10.93 -10.76 3.11
N THR A 84 -9.66 -10.37 2.97
CA THR A 84 -8.53 -11.29 2.82
C THR A 84 -8.06 -11.77 4.18
N ASP A 85 -7.42 -12.95 4.23
CA ASP A 85 -6.58 -13.29 5.38
C ASP A 85 -5.26 -12.52 5.32
N TRP A 86 -4.32 -12.84 6.20
CA TRP A 86 -2.98 -12.27 6.18
C TRP A 86 -2.31 -12.45 4.81
N VAL A 87 -2.16 -11.35 4.10
CA VAL A 87 -1.35 -11.25 2.90
C VAL A 87 0.06 -10.87 3.33
N GLN A 88 1.01 -11.75 3.03
CA GLN A 88 2.42 -11.57 3.32
C GLN A 88 3.11 -10.82 2.19
N TRP A 89 3.69 -9.68 2.49
CA TRP A 89 4.51 -8.90 1.57
C TRP A 89 5.96 -9.29 1.76
N ASN A 90 6.44 -10.17 0.89
CA ASN A 90 7.85 -10.54 0.91
C ASN A 90 8.70 -9.41 0.31
N ARG A 91 9.44 -8.72 1.15
CA ARG A 91 10.46 -7.73 0.76
C ARG A 91 11.84 -8.34 1.01
N LEU A 92 12.57 -8.60 -0.08
CA LEU A 92 13.88 -9.28 -0.04
C LEU A 92 14.95 -8.49 0.74
N ASP A 93 14.69 -7.21 0.98
CA ASP A 93 15.52 -6.22 1.65
C ASP A 93 15.10 -5.93 3.10
N GLU A 94 14.07 -6.61 3.62
CA GLU A 94 13.49 -6.36 4.95
C GLU A 94 13.53 -7.63 5.82
N ASP A 95 14.18 -7.55 7.00
CA ASP A 95 14.24 -8.65 7.98
C ASP A 95 12.85 -8.97 8.58
N GLU A 96 11.98 -7.94 8.64
CA GLU A 96 10.61 -8.06 9.12
C GLU A 96 9.62 -8.13 7.96
N GLN A 97 9.07 -9.32 7.76
CA GLN A 97 8.03 -9.52 6.76
C GLN A 97 6.73 -8.85 7.18
N TYR A 98 6.32 -7.85 6.41
CA TYR A 98 5.05 -7.18 6.63
C TYR A 98 3.90 -8.09 6.22
N ARG A 99 2.91 -8.24 7.10
CA ARG A 99 1.65 -8.92 6.81
C ARG A 99 0.50 -7.96 7.08
N GLY A 100 -0.48 -7.96 6.19
CA GLY A 100 -1.67 -7.13 6.32
C GLY A 100 -2.92 -7.93 6.02
N ARG A 101 -4.04 -7.55 6.66
CA ARG A 101 -5.37 -8.00 6.27
C ARG A 101 -6.07 -6.84 5.58
N TYR A 102 -6.74 -7.14 4.47
CA TYR A 102 -7.35 -6.12 3.64
C TYR A 102 -8.82 -6.42 3.43
N GLN A 103 -9.65 -5.40 3.62
CA GLN A 103 -11.02 -5.37 3.13
C GLN A 103 -11.03 -4.66 1.77
N ILE A 104 -11.60 -5.33 0.77
CA ILE A 104 -11.68 -4.85 -0.61
C ILE A 104 -13.15 -4.73 -0.96
N SER A 105 -13.56 -3.56 -1.47
CA SER A 105 -14.93 -3.34 -1.94
C SER A 105 -14.93 -2.61 -3.29
N VAL A 106 -15.93 -2.91 -4.10
CA VAL A 106 -16.18 -2.21 -5.37
C VAL A 106 -17.49 -1.45 -5.22
N LYS A 107 -17.45 -0.14 -5.52
CA LYS A 107 -18.61 0.73 -5.49
C LYS A 107 -18.63 1.61 -6.74
N PRO A 108 -19.80 1.84 -7.36
CA PRO A 108 -19.91 2.83 -8.42
C PRO A 108 -19.59 4.22 -7.86
N GLN A 109 -18.78 4.99 -8.59
CA GLN A 109 -18.59 6.41 -8.31
C GLN A 109 -19.72 7.17 -9.03
N GLY A 110 -20.62 7.76 -8.25
CA GLY A 110 -21.67 8.66 -8.73
C GLY A 110 -21.23 10.10 -8.79
#